data_AF-A0A7V8XL30-F1
#
_entry.id   AF-A0A7V8XL30-F1
#
_cell.length_a   1.000
_cell.length_b   1.000
_cell.length_c   1.000
_cell.angle_alpha   90.00
_cell.angle_beta   90.00
_cell.angle_gamma   90.00
#
_symmetry.space_group_name_H-M   'P 1'
#
loop_
_entity.id
_entity.type
_entity.pdbx_description
1 polymer ?
#
loop_
_entity_poly.entity_id
_entity_poly.type
_entity_poly.pdbx_seq_one_letter_code
_entity_poly.pdbx_strand_id
1 'polypeptide(L)'
;MGRVPTPSRLRPTRVPQRRRRGGGIETIGGGFHQLGTTRMSARSEDGVVDRNLAVHGVENLYVASSSTFVTSSKANSTFMIVAFAVRLAEHLRSVLRRPAVPAP
;
A
#
# COMPACT_ATOMS: atom_id res chain seq x y z
N MET A 1 -0.16 -50.62 19.32
CA MET A 1 0.30 -49.79 18.18
C MET A 1 -0.84 -48.87 17.78
N GLY A 2 -0.94 -47.69 18.41
CA GLY A 2 -2.05 -46.75 18.21
C GLY A 2 -1.77 -45.77 17.08
N ARG A 3 -2.70 -45.59 16.13
CA ARG A 3 -2.56 -44.63 15.02
C ARG A 3 -2.71 -43.20 15.54
N VAL A 4 -1.72 -42.36 15.24
CA VAL A 4 -1.75 -40.91 15.49
C VAL A 4 -2.71 -40.26 14.47
N PRO A 5 -3.67 -39.41 14.89
CA PRO A 5 -4.54 -38.70 13.96
C PRO A 5 -3.78 -37.54 13.29
N THR A 6 -3.86 -37.43 11.97
CA THR A 6 -3.34 -36.28 11.21
C THR A 6 -4.20 -35.03 11.42
N PRO A 7 -3.61 -33.83 11.57
CA PRO A 7 -4.38 -32.61 11.77
C PRO A 7 -5.20 -32.29 10.51
N SER A 8 -6.51 -32.09 10.69
CA SER A 8 -7.42 -31.69 9.63
C SER A 8 -7.03 -30.29 9.12
N ARG A 9 -6.93 -30.15 7.80
CA ARG A 9 -6.69 -28.85 7.16
C ARG A 9 -7.80 -27.89 7.55
N LEU A 10 -7.46 -26.81 8.26
CA LEU A 10 -8.36 -25.67 8.44
C LEU A 10 -8.73 -25.12 7.06
N ARG A 11 -9.98 -25.31 6.65
CA ARG A 11 -10.54 -24.66 5.47
C ARG A 11 -10.60 -23.16 5.77
N PRO A 12 -9.98 -22.28 4.97
CA PRO A 12 -10.17 -20.85 5.14
C PRO A 12 -11.66 -20.55 4.96
N THR A 13 -12.25 -19.90 5.95
CA THR A 13 -13.62 -19.38 5.87
C THR A 13 -13.68 -18.38 4.72
N ARG A 14 -14.22 -18.79 3.58
CA ARG A 14 -14.54 -17.84 2.50
C ARG A 14 -15.61 -16.89 3.04
N VAL A 15 -15.23 -15.63 3.26
CA VAL A 15 -16.20 -14.55 3.46
C VAL A 15 -17.16 -14.58 2.26
N PRO A 16 -18.48 -14.73 2.46
CA PRO A 16 -19.42 -14.74 1.35
C PRO A 16 -19.39 -13.38 0.66
N GLN A 17 -18.78 -13.31 -0.54
CA GLN A 17 -18.90 -12.13 -1.39
C GLN A 17 -20.38 -12.03 -1.80
N ARG A 18 -21.17 -11.20 -1.12
CA ARG A 18 -22.56 -10.92 -1.50
C ARG A 18 -22.54 -10.42 -2.95
N ARG A 19 -22.90 -11.28 -3.90
CA ARG A 19 -23.16 -10.87 -5.29
C ARG A 19 -24.40 -9.99 -5.25
N ARG A 20 -24.21 -8.66 -5.17
CA ARG A 20 -25.30 -7.71 -5.41
C ARG A 20 -25.69 -7.86 -6.88
N ARG A 21 -26.82 -8.50 -7.15
CA ARG A 21 -27.48 -8.42 -8.47
C ARG A 21 -28.07 -7.02 -8.54
N GLY A 22 -27.44 -6.11 -9.27
CA GLY A 22 -27.96 -4.77 -9.51
C GLY A 22 -27.23 -4.16 -10.70
N GLY A 23 -27.94 -4.04 -11.82
CA GLY A 23 -27.46 -3.41 -13.06
C GLY A 23 -28.10 -2.04 -13.25
N GLY A 24 -28.12 -1.22 -12.19
CA GLY A 24 -28.65 0.15 -12.21
C GLY A 24 -27.61 1.15 -11.72
N ILE A 25 -27.83 2.44 -11.99
CA ILE A 25 -26.96 3.57 -11.60
C ILE A 25 -26.67 3.58 -10.08
N GLU A 26 -27.62 3.10 -9.28
CA GLU A 26 -27.53 2.94 -7.82
C GLU A 26 -26.56 1.84 -7.37
N THR A 27 -26.13 0.97 -8.30
CA THR A 27 -25.18 -0.14 -8.06
C THR A 27 -23.80 0.12 -8.68
N ILE A 28 -23.54 1.33 -9.20
CA ILE A 28 -22.17 1.74 -9.57
C ILE A 28 -21.38 1.94 -8.27
N GLY A 29 -20.99 0.84 -7.64
CA GLY A 29 -19.99 0.85 -6.59
C GLY A 29 -18.66 1.24 -7.21
N GLY A 30 -18.13 2.40 -6.83
CA GLY A 30 -16.76 2.76 -7.19
C GLY A 30 -15.82 1.64 -6.77
N GLY A 31 -14.97 1.17 -7.68
CA GLY A 31 -13.95 0.19 -7.32
C GLY A 31 -13.12 0.71 -6.14
N PHE A 32 -12.69 -0.19 -5.25
CA PHE A 32 -11.85 0.16 -4.08
C PHE A 32 -10.39 0.45 -4.47
N HIS A 33 -10.18 1.25 -5.52
CA HIS A 33 -8.88 1.57 -6.12
C HIS A 33 -8.69 3.09 -6.19
N GLN A 34 -8.88 3.77 -5.05
CA GLN A 34 -8.60 5.20 -4.97
C GLN A 34 -7.09 5.44 -5.05
N LEU A 35 -6.68 6.40 -5.88
CA LEU A 35 -5.30 6.68 -6.26
C LEU A 35 -5.09 8.20 -6.37
N GLY A 36 -3.84 8.66 -6.30
CA GLY A 36 -3.46 10.01 -6.70
C GLY A 36 -3.81 11.17 -5.75
N THR A 37 -4.41 10.93 -4.57
CA THR A 37 -4.76 11.99 -3.61
C THR A 37 -3.56 12.66 -2.94
N THR A 38 -2.37 12.06 -3.00
CA THR A 38 -1.08 12.63 -2.58
C THR A 38 -0.06 12.42 -3.69
N ARG A 39 -0.42 12.81 -4.92
CA ARG A 39 0.32 12.56 -6.16
C ARG A 39 1.82 12.87 -6.06
N MET A 40 2.65 11.98 -6.61
CA MET A 40 4.08 12.19 -6.81
C MET A 40 4.37 13.20 -7.93
N SER A 41 5.30 14.12 -7.70
CA SER A 41 5.72 15.14 -8.66
C SER A 41 7.20 15.52 -8.50
N ALA A 42 7.77 16.15 -9.52
CA ALA A 42 9.10 16.74 -9.43
C ALA A 42 9.12 18.07 -8.66
N ARG A 43 7.99 18.81 -8.68
CA ARG A 43 7.82 20.11 -8.04
C ARG A 43 6.65 20.10 -7.06
N SER A 44 6.76 20.88 -5.98
CA SER A 44 5.71 21.04 -4.96
C SER A 44 4.39 21.61 -5.49
N GLU A 45 4.44 22.40 -6.57
CA GLU A 45 3.23 23.00 -7.15
C GLU A 45 2.37 21.99 -7.91
N ASP A 46 2.96 20.85 -8.29
CA ASP A 46 2.33 19.84 -9.15
C ASP A 46 1.91 18.57 -8.37
N GLY A 47 2.24 18.48 -7.07
CA GLY A 47 2.00 17.28 -6.27
C GLY A 47 2.45 17.40 -4.81
N VAL A 48 2.24 16.33 -4.05
CA VAL A 48 2.42 16.32 -2.58
C VAL A 48 3.76 15.70 -2.17
N VAL A 49 4.20 14.67 -2.90
CA VAL A 49 5.45 13.95 -2.60
C VAL A 49 6.43 13.98 -3.77
N ASP A 50 7.71 13.86 -3.46
CA ASP A 50 8.77 13.72 -4.46
C ASP A 50 8.93 12.26 -4.94
N ARG A 51 9.92 12.01 -5.81
CA ARG A 51 10.24 10.66 -6.30
C ARG A 51 10.61 9.67 -5.19
N ASN A 52 11.10 10.14 -4.05
CA ASN A 52 11.46 9.33 -2.89
C ASN A 52 10.31 9.12 -1.91
N LEU A 53 9.10 9.58 -2.26
CA LEU A 53 7.91 9.57 -1.41
C LEU A 53 8.00 10.51 -0.20
N ALA A 54 8.97 11.43 -0.19
CA ALA A 54 9.08 12.47 0.83
C ALA A 54 8.06 13.57 0.55
N VAL A 55 7.39 14.07 1.57
CA VAL A 55 6.45 15.18 1.44
C VAL A 55 7.23 16.47 1.16
N HIS A 56 6.84 17.20 0.11
CA HIS A 56 7.50 18.45 -0.23
C HIS A 56 7.42 19.45 0.93
N GLY A 57 8.56 20.08 1.26
CA GLY A 57 8.62 21.10 2.30
C GLY A 57 8.49 20.60 3.75
N VAL A 58 8.43 19.28 3.98
CA VAL A 58 8.33 18.70 5.33
C VAL A 58 9.44 17.67 5.54
N GLU A 59 10.27 17.91 6.55
CA GLU A 59 11.37 16.99 6.89
C GLU A 59 10.84 15.70 7.55
N ASN A 60 11.47 14.58 7.23
CA ASN A 60 11.23 13.27 7.85
C ASN A 60 9.78 12.73 7.74
N LEU A 61 8.98 13.23 6.79
CA LEU A 61 7.63 12.74 6.52
C LEU A 61 7.55 12.09 5.13
N TYR A 62 7.08 10.84 5.10
CA TYR A 62 6.98 10.03 3.87
C TYR A 62 5.61 9.37 3.73
N VAL A 63 5.16 9.14 2.50
CA VAL A 63 3.86 8.49 2.21
C VAL A 63 4.04 7.27 1.28
N ALA A 64 3.83 6.06 1.80
CA ALA A 64 3.83 4.83 1.01
C ALA A 64 2.40 4.31 0.80
N SER A 65 1.73 4.79 -0.25
CA SER A 65 0.32 4.49 -0.52
C SER A 65 -0.02 4.61 -2.01
N SER A 66 -1.14 4.02 -2.44
CA SER A 66 -1.71 4.22 -3.77
C SER A 66 -2.07 5.67 -4.06
N SER A 67 -2.29 6.48 -3.02
CA SER A 67 -2.49 7.92 -3.15
C SER A 67 -1.32 8.64 -3.85
N THR A 68 -0.12 8.05 -3.86
CA THR A 68 1.06 8.65 -4.50
C THR A 68 1.16 8.40 -6.00
N PHE A 69 0.34 7.50 -6.55
CA PHE A 69 0.45 7.13 -7.97
C PHE A 69 0.02 8.28 -8.88
N VAL A 70 0.81 8.53 -9.93
CA VAL A 70 0.55 9.59 -10.91
C VAL A 70 -0.55 9.19 -11.90
N THR A 71 -0.64 7.90 -12.19
CA THR A 71 -1.60 7.33 -13.14
C THR A 71 -2.26 6.10 -12.55
N SER A 72 -3.51 5.84 -12.94
CA SER A 72 -4.16 4.56 -12.70
C SER A 72 -3.77 3.54 -13.76
N SER A 73 -3.94 2.26 -13.43
CA SER A 73 -3.79 1.16 -14.39
C SER A 73 -4.88 0.11 -14.15
N LYS A 74 -4.98 -0.86 -15.05
CA LYS A 74 -5.83 -2.05 -14.86
C LYS A 74 -5.19 -3.11 -13.95
N ALA A 75 -3.92 -2.93 -13.57
CA ALA A 75 -3.20 -3.84 -12.68
C ALA A 75 -3.48 -3.51 -11.20
N ASN A 76 -3.24 -4.50 -10.33
CA ASN A 76 -3.53 -4.37 -8.91
C ASN A 76 -2.58 -3.39 -8.22
N SER A 77 -3.14 -2.34 -7.61
CA SER A 77 -2.38 -1.29 -6.90
C SER A 77 -1.51 -1.84 -5.77
N THR A 78 -1.92 -2.93 -5.13
CA THR A 78 -1.19 -3.56 -4.01
C THR A 78 0.25 -3.92 -4.37
N PHE A 79 0.48 -4.47 -5.56
CA PHE A 79 1.83 -4.85 -5.99
C PHE A 79 2.76 -3.63 -6.06
N MET A 80 2.27 -2.55 -6.63
CA MET A 80 3.01 -1.30 -6.73
C MET A 80 3.24 -0.65 -5.37
N ILE A 81 2.29 -0.74 -4.44
CA ILE A 81 2.47 -0.26 -3.05
C ILE A 81 3.65 -1.01 -2.40
N VAL A 82 3.69 -2.34 -2.52
CA VAL A 82 4.79 -3.15 -1.96
C VAL A 82 6.13 -2.78 -2.60
N ALA A 83 6.18 -2.63 -3.93
CA ALA A 83 7.41 -2.21 -4.61
C ALA A 83 7.89 -0.83 -4.14
N PHE A 84 6.97 0.12 -3.93
CA PHE A 84 7.29 1.45 -3.41
C PHE A 84 7.75 1.40 -1.95
N ALA A 85 7.15 0.55 -1.12
CA ALA A 85 7.55 0.36 0.28
C ALA A 85 8.98 -0.20 0.38
N VAL A 86 9.34 -1.19 -0.44
CA VAL A 86 10.71 -1.74 -0.47
C VAL A 86 11.70 -0.66 -0.92
N ARG A 87 11.38 0.09 -1.99
CA ARG A 87 12.23 1.19 -2.46
C ARG A 87 12.40 2.29 -1.40
N LEU A 88 11.33 2.62 -0.67
CA LEU A 88 11.38 3.59 0.42
C LEU A 88 12.25 3.09 1.56
N ALA A 89 12.14 1.81 1.93
CA ALA A 89 12.98 1.21 2.97
C ALA A 89 14.48 1.33 2.64
N GLU A 90 14.87 1.06 1.39
CA GLU A 90 16.27 1.25 0.93
C GLU A 90 16.69 2.72 0.97
N HIS A 91 15.82 3.65 0.54
CA HIS A 91 16.10 5.07 0.65
C HIS A 91 16.30 5.51 2.11
N LEU A 92 15.36 5.15 2.99
CA LEU A 92 15.41 5.47 4.42
C LEU A 92 16.67 4.90 5.07
N ARG A 93 17.09 3.68 4.70
CA ARG A 93 18.34 3.09 5.18
C ARG A 93 19.57 3.92 4.81
N SER A 94 19.54 4.61 3.68
CA SER A 94 20.65 5.47 3.21
C SER A 94 20.68 6.86 3.86
N VAL A 95 19.51 7.39 4.27
CA VAL A 95 19.39 8.78 4.76
C VAL A 95 19.18 8.88 6.28
N LEU A 96 18.60 7.85 6.91
CA LEU A 96 18.40 7.83 8.34
C LEU A 96 19.71 7.50 9.04
N ARG A 97 20.15 8.40 9.92
CA ARG A 97 21.18 8.08 10.90
C ARG A 97 20.59 7.12 11.92
N ARG A 98 21.28 6.00 12.16
CA ARG A 98 20.87 5.05 13.20
C ARG A 98 20.96 5.78 14.54
N PRO A 99 19.85 5.94 15.29
CA PRO A 99 19.95 6.50 16.63
C PRO A 99 20.88 5.61 17.46
N ALA A 100 21.70 6.23 18.30
CA ALA A 100 22.51 5.48 19.25
C ALA A 100 21.53 4.70 20.15
N VAL A 101 21.64 3.36 20.12
CA VAL A 101 20.97 2.55 21.13
C VAL A 101 21.69 2.84 22.44
N PRO A 102 21.02 3.38 23.47
CA PRO A 102 21.64 3.56 24.78
C PRO A 102 22.16 2.19 25.26
N ALA A 103 23.39 2.15 25.76
CA ALA A 103 23.92 0.96 26.40
C ALA A 103 23.00 0.55 27.58
N PRO A 104 22.83 -0.76 27.84
CA PRO A 104 22.01 -1.24 28.95
C PRO A 104 22.50 -0.75 30.31
#